data_AF-A0A7Y3MUN7-F1
#
_entry.id   AF-A0A7Y3MUN7-F1
#
_cell.length_a   1.000
_cell.length_b   1.000
_cell.length_c   1.000
_cell.angle_alpha   90.00
_cell.angle_beta   90.00
_cell.angle_gamma   90.00
#
_symmetry.space_group_name_H-M   'P 1'
#
loop_
_entity.id
_entity.type
_entity.pdbx_description
1 polymer ?
#
loop_
_entity_poly.entity_id
_entity_poly.type
_entity_poly.pdbx_seq_one_letter_code
_entity_poly.pdbx_strand_id
1 'polypeptide(L)'
;MRHRSLKRGLAQSAMAVAILVGLGGCQSALHEKNALLMQENQELRAELAATLAEGGGASASMQASVQQELSRRDADIAALQRELQDARWEAENARTMAAEAAAAPPIESYNPPMGRPVSAMTPADPFAGIAGVTGSMQAGEVRATVASDVLFDPGRATLKSSAKQSLDAVARVITSNYSGQSIRVTGHTDADPIRKSGHKSNHHLGFERAFSVRAYLIERGVPANQVYLASHGPDRARGTKKESRRVDISVELDAG
;
A
#
# COMPACT_ATOMS: atom_id res chain seq x y z
N MET A 1 49.63 30.25 -20.47
CA MET A 1 49.88 30.91 -19.16
C MET A 1 48.54 30.94 -18.42
N ARG A 2 48.32 30.16 -17.35
CA ARG A 2 48.55 30.53 -15.93
C ARG A 2 48.04 31.97 -15.65
N HIS A 3 47.20 32.29 -14.66
CA HIS A 3 46.81 31.66 -13.40
C HIS A 3 45.68 32.52 -12.76
N ARG A 4 44.74 31.88 -12.02
CA ARG A 4 44.11 32.31 -10.72
C ARG A 4 43.46 33.72 -10.65
N SER A 5 42.24 33.93 -10.14
CA SER A 5 41.87 33.72 -8.72
C SER A 5 40.45 34.27 -8.42
N LEU A 6 39.53 33.37 -8.03
CA LEU A 6 38.69 33.38 -6.81
C LEU A 6 37.72 34.53 -6.46
N LYS A 7 36.49 34.05 -6.13
CA LYS A 7 35.54 34.52 -5.10
C LYS A 7 34.65 35.74 -5.44
N ARG A 8 33.36 35.45 -5.67
CA ARG A 8 32.19 36.01 -4.94
C ARG A 8 30.91 35.37 -5.48
N GLY A 9 30.05 34.85 -4.60
CA GLY A 9 28.74 34.32 -4.96
C GLY A 9 28.30 33.04 -4.24
N LEU A 10 28.74 32.81 -3.00
CA LEU A 10 28.03 31.90 -2.09
C LEU A 10 26.81 32.66 -1.55
N ALA A 11 25.70 31.94 -1.34
CA ALA A 11 24.42 32.36 -0.74
C ALA A 11 23.27 32.71 -1.71
N GLN A 12 22.77 31.69 -2.42
CA GLN A 12 21.32 31.54 -2.65
C GLN A 12 20.94 30.06 -2.47
N SER A 13 21.06 29.59 -1.23
CA SER A 13 20.48 28.32 -0.77
C SER A 13 20.05 28.57 0.66
N ALA A 14 18.75 28.86 0.86
CA ALA A 14 18.00 28.68 2.12
C ALA A 14 16.73 29.55 2.10
N MET A 15 15.69 29.16 1.34
CA MET A 15 14.30 29.45 1.75
C MET A 15 13.27 28.72 0.87
N ALA A 16 13.21 27.39 0.98
CA ALA A 16 12.00 26.62 0.64
C ALA A 16 12.04 25.24 1.31
N VAL A 17 12.45 25.21 2.58
CA VAL A 17 12.22 24.07 3.47
C VAL A 17 11.47 24.62 4.66
N ALA A 18 10.15 24.74 4.50
CA ALA A 18 9.26 24.90 5.63
C ALA A 18 7.85 24.50 5.17
N ILE A 19 7.26 23.59 5.95
CA ILE A 19 5.86 23.14 5.93
C ILE A 19 5.56 22.01 4.92
N LEU A 20 5.87 20.78 5.33
CA LEU A 20 5.03 19.60 5.01
C LEU A 20 5.29 18.39 5.95
N VAL A 21 5.72 18.63 7.20
CA VAL A 21 5.88 17.57 8.23
C VAL A 21 4.73 17.58 9.26
N GLY A 22 3.66 18.35 9.04
CA GLY A 22 2.59 18.52 10.02
C GLY A 22 1.34 17.64 9.89
N LEU A 23 1.10 16.98 8.75
CA LEU A 23 -0.24 16.45 8.45
C LEU A 23 -0.47 14.98 8.83
N GLY A 24 0.58 14.19 9.07
CA GLY A 24 0.40 12.82 9.57
C GLY A 24 -0.21 12.76 10.98
N GLY A 25 0.12 13.73 11.85
CA GLY A 25 -0.38 13.80 13.23
C GLY A 25 -1.75 14.45 13.39
N CYS A 26 -2.10 15.40 12.51
CA CYS A 26 -3.45 15.98 12.51
C CYS A 26 -4.50 15.01 11.94
N GLN A 27 -4.11 14.12 11.02
CA GLN A 27 -5.03 13.16 10.40
C GLN A 27 -5.48 12.08 11.39
N SER A 28 -4.57 11.51 12.19
CA SER A 28 -4.92 10.55 13.25
C SER A 28 -5.75 11.19 14.36
N ALA A 29 -5.39 12.41 14.78
CA ALA A 29 -6.13 13.16 15.78
C ALA A 29 -7.56 13.52 15.31
N LEU A 30 -7.76 13.82 14.03
CA LEU A 30 -9.09 14.08 13.46
C LEU A 30 -9.94 12.81 13.39
N HIS A 31 -9.34 11.66 13.05
CA HIS A 31 -10.01 10.36 13.06
C HIS A 31 -10.42 9.95 14.47
N GLU A 32 -9.55 10.13 15.46
CA GLU A 32 -9.82 9.85 16.86
C GLU A 32 -10.93 10.77 17.42
N LYS A 33 -10.89 12.07 17.09
CA LYS A 33 -11.94 13.03 17.49
C LYS A 33 -13.30 12.70 16.89
N ASN A 34 -13.34 12.26 15.64
CA ASN A 34 -14.60 11.84 15.00
C ASN A 34 -15.16 10.56 15.62
N ALA A 35 -14.31 9.59 16.01
CA ALA A 35 -14.76 8.40 16.71
C ALA A 35 -15.31 8.72 18.11
N LEU A 36 -14.66 9.62 18.84
CA LEU A 36 -15.12 10.10 20.14
C LEU A 36 -16.46 10.85 20.03
N LEU A 37 -16.62 11.71 19.02
CA LEU A 37 -17.89 12.40 18.77
C LEU A 37 -19.03 11.45 18.41
N MET A 38 -18.75 10.30 17.76
CA MET A 38 -19.76 9.26 17.51
C MET A 38 -20.18 8.58 18.80
N GLN A 39 -19.22 8.29 19.68
CA GLN A 39 -19.50 7.68 20.98
C GLN A 39 -20.35 8.62 21.85
N GLU A 40 -19.98 9.91 21.92
CA GLU A 40 -20.75 10.93 22.66
C GLU A 40 -22.17 11.11 22.10
N ASN A 41 -22.32 11.12 20.77
CA ASN A 41 -23.65 11.17 20.14
C ASN A 41 -24.50 9.92 20.46
N GLN A 42 -23.88 8.75 20.59
CA GLN A 42 -24.57 7.52 20.97
C GLN A 42 -25.00 7.55 22.44
N GLU A 43 -24.15 8.04 23.33
CA GLU A 43 -24.42 8.17 24.76
C GLU A 43 -25.54 9.19 25.03
N LEU A 44 -25.47 10.39 24.45
CA LEU A 44 -26.51 11.42 24.59
C LEU A 44 -27.88 10.95 24.09
N ARG A 45 -27.91 10.11 23.05
CA ARG A 45 -29.16 9.53 22.52
C ARG A 45 -29.70 8.41 23.40
N ALA A 46 -28.82 7.59 24.00
CA ALA A 46 -29.22 6.58 24.97
C ALA A 46 -29.81 7.23 26.23
N GLU A 47 -29.22 8.32 26.69
CA GLU A 47 -29.71 9.11 27.81
C GLU A 47 -31.08 9.77 27.51
N LEU A 48 -31.25 10.32 26.29
CA LEU A 48 -32.54 10.85 25.84
C LEU A 48 -33.61 9.75 25.77
N ALA A 49 -33.26 8.56 25.26
CA ALA A 49 -34.18 7.42 25.19
C ALA A 49 -34.60 6.91 26.59
N ALA A 50 -33.68 6.85 27.55
CA ALA A 50 -33.98 6.50 28.93
C ALA A 50 -34.92 7.53 29.59
N THR A 51 -34.66 8.82 29.37
CA THR A 51 -35.50 9.92 29.90
C THR A 51 -36.91 9.90 29.30
N LEU A 52 -37.05 9.58 28.01
CA LEU A 52 -38.34 9.45 27.33
C LEU A 52 -39.13 8.20 27.74
N ALA A 53 -38.46 7.16 28.23
CA ALA A 53 -39.10 5.97 28.77
C ALA A 53 -39.75 6.22 30.15
N GLU A 54 -39.21 7.17 30.94
CA GLU A 54 -39.79 7.60 32.21
C GLU A 54 -40.92 8.64 32.04
N GLY A 55 -40.87 9.44 30.98
CA GLY A 55 -41.91 10.43 30.62
C GLY A 55 -43.08 9.82 29.85
N GLY A 56 -44.08 9.27 30.55
CA GLY A 56 -45.27 8.60 29.99
C GLY A 56 -46.24 9.46 29.17
N GLY A 57 -45.82 10.00 28.02
CA GLY A 57 -46.64 10.88 27.19
C GLY A 57 -46.66 10.60 25.67
N ALA A 58 -45.72 9.82 25.13
CA ALA A 58 -45.75 9.43 23.71
C ALA A 58 -46.19 7.97 23.59
N SER A 59 -47.14 7.67 22.69
CA SER A 59 -47.55 6.29 22.41
C SER A 59 -46.32 5.42 22.13
N ALA A 60 -46.18 4.30 22.82
CA ALA A 60 -45.05 3.38 22.65
C ALA A 60 -44.81 2.99 21.17
N SER A 61 -45.87 2.98 20.35
CA SER A 61 -45.77 2.76 18.90
C SER A 61 -45.07 3.90 18.14
N MET A 62 -45.31 5.16 18.54
CA MET A 62 -44.66 6.33 17.97
C MET A 62 -43.18 6.37 18.38
N GLN A 63 -42.88 6.11 19.65
CA GLN A 63 -41.50 5.99 20.14
C GLN A 63 -40.74 4.87 19.42
N ALA A 64 -41.35 3.70 19.21
CA ALA A 64 -40.76 2.60 18.46
C ALA A 64 -40.49 2.98 16.98
N SER A 65 -41.41 3.69 16.33
CA SER A 65 -41.23 4.13 14.94
C SER A 65 -40.07 5.12 14.77
N VAL A 66 -39.94 6.08 15.70
CA VAL A 66 -38.83 7.04 15.72
C VAL A 66 -37.51 6.33 15.99
N GLN A 67 -37.48 5.38 16.93
CA GLN A 67 -36.28 4.61 17.25
C GLN A 67 -35.82 3.76 16.06
N GLN A 68 -36.76 3.14 15.35
CA GLN A 68 -36.46 2.39 14.14
C GLN A 68 -35.89 3.30 13.04
N GLU A 69 -36.46 4.49 12.84
CA GLU A 69 -35.96 5.44 11.86
C GLU A 69 -34.55 5.96 12.21
N LEU A 70 -34.28 6.26 13.48
CA LEU A 70 -32.95 6.64 13.95
C LEU A 70 -31.92 5.55 13.70
N SER A 71 -32.24 4.29 14.04
CA SER A 71 -31.33 3.15 13.80
C SER A 71 -31.01 2.95 12.32
N ARG A 72 -31.98 3.20 11.43
CA ARG A 72 -31.79 3.14 9.98
C ARG A 72 -30.87 4.26 9.51
N ARG A 73 -31.13 5.49 9.94
CA ARG A 73 -30.29 6.65 9.60
C ARG A 73 -28.86 6.48 10.13
N ASP A 74 -28.68 5.87 11.29
CA ASP A 74 -27.35 5.59 11.86
C ASP A 74 -26.59 4.54 11.05
N ALA A 75 -27.27 3.50 10.57
CA ALA A 75 -26.68 2.52 9.65
C ALA A 75 -26.26 3.19 8.32
N ASP A 76 -27.08 4.09 7.80
CA ASP A 76 -26.80 4.86 6.58
C ASP A 76 -25.62 5.83 6.79
N ILE A 77 -25.56 6.54 7.91
CA ILE A 77 -24.44 7.42 8.27
C ILE A 77 -23.14 6.62 8.35
N ALA A 78 -23.14 5.46 9.01
CA ALA A 78 -21.97 4.60 9.12
C ALA A 78 -21.53 4.02 7.75
N ALA A 79 -22.48 3.77 6.84
CA ALA A 79 -22.17 3.35 5.48
C ALA A 79 -21.53 4.50 4.66
N LEU A 80 -22.14 5.68 4.69
CA LEU A 80 -21.65 6.86 3.98
C LEU A 80 -20.29 7.34 4.49
N GLN A 81 -20.04 7.22 5.80
CA GLN A 81 -18.74 7.55 6.38
C GLN A 81 -17.63 6.60 5.92
N ARG A 82 -17.93 5.31 5.77
CA ARG A 82 -16.97 4.33 5.20
C ARG A 82 -16.66 4.65 3.74
N GLU A 83 -17.70 4.95 2.95
CA GLU A 83 -17.54 5.35 1.55
C GLU A 83 -16.71 6.64 1.41
N LEU A 84 -16.96 7.64 2.25
CA LEU A 84 -16.17 8.87 2.29
C LEU A 84 -14.72 8.63 2.71
N GLN A 85 -14.48 7.71 3.64
CA GLN A 85 -13.13 7.35 4.06
C GLN A 85 -12.36 6.66 2.94
N ASP A 86 -13.00 5.71 2.25
CA ASP A 86 -12.43 5.01 1.10
C ASP A 86 -12.12 6.00 -0.05
N ALA A 87 -13.07 6.88 -0.38
CA ALA A 87 -12.89 7.89 -1.43
C ALA A 87 -11.78 8.91 -1.10
N ARG A 88 -11.62 9.27 0.19
CA ARG A 88 -10.53 10.15 0.64
C ARG A 88 -9.17 9.47 0.52
N TRP A 89 -9.09 8.18 0.85
CA TRP A 89 -7.88 7.39 0.67
C TRP A 89 -7.50 7.28 -0.80
N GLU A 90 -8.48 7.02 -1.68
CA GLU A 90 -8.28 7.02 -3.13
C GLU A 90 -7.77 8.37 -3.65
N ALA A 91 -8.36 9.47 -3.18
CA ALA A 91 -7.95 10.81 -3.58
C ALA A 91 -6.52 11.15 -3.11
N GLU A 92 -6.15 10.74 -1.90
CA GLU A 92 -4.80 10.97 -1.37
C GLU A 92 -3.75 10.12 -2.08
N ASN A 93 -4.08 8.86 -2.38
CA ASN A 93 -3.22 8.01 -3.19
C ASN A 93 -3.05 8.56 -4.61
N ALA A 94 -4.13 9.02 -5.25
CA ALA A 94 -4.08 9.63 -6.57
C ALA A 94 -3.24 10.93 -6.58
N ARG A 95 -3.33 11.75 -5.53
CA ARG A 95 -2.48 12.94 -5.34
C ARG A 95 -1.01 12.56 -5.18
N THR A 96 -0.72 11.54 -4.39
CA THR A 96 0.64 11.02 -4.19
C THR A 96 1.20 10.47 -5.50
N MET A 97 0.40 9.71 -6.27
CA MET A 97 0.76 9.21 -7.59
C MET A 97 1.06 10.32 -8.59
N ALA A 98 0.24 11.38 -8.60
CA ALA A 98 0.46 12.54 -9.46
C ALA A 98 1.73 13.30 -9.08
N ALA A 99 2.03 13.42 -7.78
CA ALA A 99 3.25 14.05 -7.28
C ALA A 99 4.50 13.22 -7.61
N GLU A 100 4.46 11.89 -7.40
CA GLU A 100 5.56 10.98 -7.76
C GLU A 100 5.79 10.95 -9.28
N ALA A 101 4.73 10.89 -10.09
CA ALA A 101 4.84 10.91 -11.56
C ALA A 101 5.38 12.25 -12.08
N ALA A 102 5.03 13.37 -11.44
CA ALA A 102 5.59 14.68 -11.77
C ALA A 102 7.05 14.83 -11.32
N ALA A 103 7.49 14.07 -10.32
CA ALA A 103 8.87 14.05 -9.84
C ALA A 103 9.75 13.01 -10.54
N ALA A 104 9.17 12.10 -11.33
CA ALA A 104 9.91 11.08 -12.05
C ALA A 104 10.73 11.71 -13.19
N PRO A 105 12.02 11.38 -13.33
CA PRO A 105 12.80 11.81 -14.49
C PRO A 105 12.23 11.20 -15.79
N PRO A 106 12.45 11.83 -16.95
CA PRO A 106 12.02 11.29 -18.24
C PRO A 106 12.55 9.86 -18.40
N ILE A 107 11.68 8.92 -18.77
CA ILE A 107 12.08 7.56 -19.11
C ILE A 107 12.85 7.66 -20.43
N GLU A 108 14.18 7.73 -20.35
CA GLU A 108 15.05 7.60 -21.51
C GLU A 108 14.87 6.18 -22.08
N SER A 109 14.71 6.06 -23.39
CA SER A 109 14.47 4.79 -24.10
C SER A 109 15.58 3.79 -23.78
N TYR A 110 15.37 2.96 -22.76
CA TYR A 110 16.33 1.96 -22.32
C TYR A 110 16.28 0.74 -23.25
N ASN A 111 17.33 0.58 -24.04
CA ASN A 111 17.56 -0.61 -24.85
C ASN A 111 18.76 -1.38 -24.26
N PRO A 112 18.55 -2.38 -23.40
CA PRO A 112 19.65 -3.06 -22.72
C PRO A 112 20.51 -3.86 -23.73
N PRO A 113 21.85 -3.73 -23.69
CA PRO A 113 22.72 -4.55 -24.53
C PRO A 113 22.70 -6.02 -24.10
N MET A 114 22.59 -6.93 -25.07
CA MET A 114 22.66 -8.38 -24.83
C MET A 114 24.08 -8.82 -24.40
N GLY A 115 24.22 -9.13 -23.11
CA GLY A 115 24.78 -10.38 -22.57
C GLY A 115 26.30 -10.59 -22.50
N ARG A 116 26.74 -11.18 -21.37
CA ARG A 116 27.80 -12.23 -21.25
C ARG A 116 27.54 -13.10 -19.98
N PRO A 117 27.99 -14.36 -19.92
CA PRO A 117 27.55 -15.31 -18.88
C PRO A 117 28.29 -15.13 -17.55
N VAL A 118 27.52 -15.07 -16.44
CA VAL A 118 28.06 -15.16 -15.07
C VAL A 118 28.23 -16.62 -14.66
N SER A 119 29.40 -16.88 -14.06
CA SER A 119 29.87 -18.22 -13.68
C SER A 119 28.99 -18.86 -12.59
N ALA A 120 28.77 -20.16 -12.72
CA ALA A 120 27.87 -20.95 -11.91
C ALA A 120 28.25 -20.95 -10.41
N MET A 121 27.45 -20.24 -9.61
CA MET A 121 27.25 -20.52 -8.19
C MET A 121 25.89 -21.21 -8.07
N THR A 122 25.86 -22.45 -7.59
CA THR A 122 24.65 -23.25 -7.39
C THR A 122 23.61 -22.43 -6.59
N PRO A 123 22.36 -22.24 -7.05
CA PRO A 123 21.48 -21.29 -6.40
C PRO A 123 20.87 -21.91 -5.14
N ALA A 124 21.45 -21.59 -3.98
CA ALA A 124 20.69 -21.59 -2.75
C ALA A 124 19.55 -20.57 -2.90
N ASP A 125 18.33 -20.93 -2.53
CA ASP A 125 17.21 -19.99 -2.45
C ASP A 125 17.63 -18.81 -1.54
N PRO A 126 17.79 -17.58 -2.07
CA PRO A 126 18.30 -16.44 -1.30
C PRO A 126 17.32 -15.93 -0.25
N PHE A 127 16.06 -16.38 -0.30
CA PHE A 127 15.00 -16.07 0.66
C PHE A 127 14.61 -17.29 1.50
N ALA A 128 15.43 -18.35 1.48
CA ALA A 128 15.19 -19.55 2.28
C ALA A 128 15.01 -19.23 3.77
N GLY A 129 14.05 -19.91 4.40
CA GLY A 129 13.76 -19.77 5.84
C GLY A 129 12.84 -18.60 6.20
N ILE A 130 12.44 -17.75 5.24
CA ILE A 130 11.43 -16.71 5.48
C ILE A 130 10.04 -17.34 5.39
N ALA A 131 9.28 -17.28 6.49
CA ALA A 131 7.93 -17.87 6.54
C ALA A 131 7.00 -17.28 5.47
N GLY A 132 6.35 -18.14 4.70
CA GLY A 132 5.38 -17.73 3.66
C GLY A 132 6.01 -17.14 2.39
N VAL A 133 7.34 -17.16 2.27
CA VAL A 133 8.08 -16.72 1.08
C VAL A 133 8.72 -17.93 0.43
N THR A 134 8.64 -18.00 -0.90
CA THR A 134 9.37 -18.98 -1.70
C THR A 134 10.31 -18.19 -2.60
N GLY A 135 11.62 -18.36 -2.42
CA GLY A 135 12.55 -17.70 -3.31
C GLY A 135 12.96 -18.59 -4.48
N SER A 136 13.38 -17.94 -5.55
CA SER A 136 13.96 -18.58 -6.71
C SER A 136 15.07 -17.70 -7.27
N MET A 137 16.03 -18.34 -7.91
CA MET A 137 17.07 -17.66 -8.67
C MET A 137 17.02 -18.23 -10.09
N GLN A 138 16.78 -17.36 -11.06
CA GLN A 138 16.82 -17.67 -12.48
C GLN A 138 17.81 -16.72 -13.14
N ALA A 139 18.37 -17.06 -14.30
CA ALA A 139 19.48 -16.32 -14.90
C ALA A 139 19.21 -14.80 -14.97
N GLY A 140 19.91 -14.02 -14.14
CA GLY A 140 19.78 -12.56 -14.04
C GLY A 140 18.68 -12.03 -13.11
N GLU A 141 17.93 -12.90 -12.42
CA GLU A 141 16.83 -12.50 -11.53
C GLU A 141 16.79 -13.34 -10.25
N VAL A 142 16.75 -12.66 -9.11
CA VAL A 142 16.45 -13.25 -7.80
C VAL A 142 15.04 -12.85 -7.41
N ARG A 143 14.15 -13.80 -7.14
CA ARG A 143 12.74 -13.53 -6.89
C ARG A 143 12.29 -14.09 -5.55
N ALA A 144 11.64 -13.28 -4.74
CA ALA A 144 10.81 -13.72 -3.61
C ALA A 144 9.34 -13.76 -4.07
N THR A 145 8.72 -14.94 -4.03
CA THR A 145 7.29 -15.11 -4.28
C THR A 145 6.55 -15.23 -2.97
N VAL A 146 5.50 -14.41 -2.77
CA VAL A 146 4.67 -14.44 -1.57
C VAL A 146 3.20 -14.60 -1.97
N ALA A 147 2.51 -15.58 -1.37
CA ALA A 147 1.10 -15.81 -1.67
C ALA A 147 0.24 -14.64 -1.18
N SER A 148 -0.74 -14.22 -1.99
CA SER A 148 -1.60 -13.08 -1.63
C SER A 148 -2.40 -13.32 -0.35
N ASP A 149 -2.80 -14.56 -0.08
CA ASP A 149 -3.58 -14.90 1.13
C ASP A 149 -2.74 -14.76 2.43
N VAL A 150 -1.40 -14.76 2.31
CA VAL A 150 -0.47 -14.43 3.41
C VAL A 150 -0.38 -12.91 3.60
N LEU A 151 -0.36 -12.16 2.49
CA LEU A 151 -0.15 -10.72 2.48
C LEU A 151 -1.43 -9.91 2.77
N PHE A 152 -2.59 -10.37 2.29
CA PHE A 152 -3.82 -9.57 2.20
C PHE A 152 -5.05 -10.41 2.56
N ASP A 153 -6.09 -9.74 3.02
CA ASP A 153 -7.42 -10.34 3.07
C ASP A 153 -8.08 -10.37 1.66
N PRO A 154 -9.07 -11.25 1.43
CA PRO A 154 -9.72 -11.37 0.12
C PRO A 154 -10.23 -10.04 -0.42
N GLY A 155 -9.88 -9.72 -1.67
CA GLY A 155 -10.29 -8.48 -2.34
C GLY A 155 -9.67 -7.19 -1.78
N ARG A 156 -8.74 -7.28 -0.83
CA ARG A 156 -8.03 -6.12 -0.25
C ARG A 156 -6.60 -6.03 -0.78
N ALA A 157 -6.06 -4.81 -0.71
CA ALA A 157 -4.65 -4.49 -0.94
C ALA A 157 -3.90 -4.04 0.33
N THR A 158 -4.61 -3.81 1.45
CA THR A 158 -3.98 -3.50 2.74
C THR A 158 -3.25 -4.72 3.30
N LEU A 159 -1.96 -4.53 3.64
CA LEU A 159 -1.14 -5.60 4.21
C LEU A 159 -1.64 -6.04 5.58
N LYS A 160 -1.71 -7.36 5.80
CA LYS A 160 -1.99 -7.96 7.10
C LYS A 160 -0.82 -7.72 8.05
N SER A 161 -1.11 -7.51 9.34
CA SER A 161 -0.06 -7.39 10.36
C SER A 161 0.85 -8.62 10.43
N SER A 162 0.30 -9.81 10.20
CA SER A 162 1.06 -11.07 10.16
C SER A 162 2.06 -11.16 9.00
N ALA A 163 1.83 -10.42 7.90
CA ALA A 163 2.71 -10.42 6.74
C ALA A 163 3.99 -9.59 6.95
N LYS A 164 3.93 -8.62 7.86
CA LYS A 164 4.99 -7.64 8.10
C LYS A 164 6.32 -8.30 8.48
N GLN A 165 6.29 -9.31 9.34
CA GLN A 165 7.50 -10.03 9.77
C GLN A 165 8.25 -10.68 8.60
N SER A 166 7.52 -11.30 7.66
CA SER A 166 8.12 -11.91 6.47
C SER A 166 8.65 -10.86 5.51
N LEU A 167 7.91 -9.77 5.30
CA LEU A 167 8.36 -8.66 4.46
C LEU A 167 9.56 -7.92 5.06
N ASP A 168 9.68 -7.82 6.38
CA ASP A 168 10.87 -7.30 7.06
C ASP A 168 12.11 -8.14 6.74
N ALA A 169 11.96 -9.47 6.74
CA ALA A 169 13.04 -10.37 6.38
C ALA A 169 13.43 -10.24 4.91
N VAL A 170 12.45 -10.11 4.01
CA VAL A 170 12.72 -9.84 2.58
C VAL A 170 13.45 -8.52 2.39
N ALA A 171 13.00 -7.44 3.04
CA ALA A 171 13.67 -6.14 3.00
C ALA A 171 15.11 -6.20 3.51
N ARG A 172 15.36 -6.95 4.59
CA ARG A 172 16.73 -7.18 5.10
C ARG A 172 17.62 -7.91 4.10
N VAL A 173 17.11 -8.96 3.45
CA VAL A 173 17.87 -9.69 2.42
C VAL A 173 18.20 -8.76 1.24
N ILE A 174 17.23 -7.99 0.76
CA ILE A 174 17.41 -7.02 -0.32
C ILE A 174 18.48 -5.98 0.04
N THR A 175 18.33 -5.31 1.18
CA THR A 175 19.25 -4.24 1.61
C THR A 175 20.66 -4.75 1.92
N SER A 176 20.79 -6.00 2.39
CA SER A 176 22.10 -6.56 2.75
C SER A 176 22.85 -7.13 1.55
N ASN A 177 22.14 -7.79 0.62
CA ASN A 177 22.77 -8.62 -0.40
C ASN A 177 22.61 -8.06 -1.83
N TYR A 178 21.67 -7.15 -2.03
CA TYR A 178 21.27 -6.66 -3.35
C TYR A 178 21.19 -5.13 -3.40
N SER A 179 21.96 -4.45 -2.55
CA SER A 179 22.02 -2.99 -2.55
C SER A 179 22.45 -2.45 -3.92
N GLY A 180 21.70 -1.49 -4.45
CA GLY A 180 21.99 -0.85 -5.73
C GLY A 180 21.34 -1.53 -6.93
N GLN A 181 20.80 -2.74 -6.76
CA GLN A 181 20.08 -3.45 -7.80
C GLN A 181 18.67 -2.92 -7.99
N SER A 182 18.13 -3.08 -9.20
CA SER A 182 16.75 -2.72 -9.50
C SER A 182 15.78 -3.78 -8.97
N ILE A 183 14.65 -3.34 -8.41
CA ILE A 183 13.69 -4.20 -7.73
C ILE A 183 12.31 -4.00 -8.35
N ARG A 184 11.77 -5.05 -8.96
CA ARG A 184 10.40 -5.09 -9.47
C ARG A 184 9.47 -5.73 -8.46
N VAL A 185 8.41 -5.04 -8.06
CA VAL A 185 7.30 -5.65 -7.31
C VAL A 185 6.12 -5.86 -8.26
N THR A 186 5.72 -7.11 -8.44
CA THR A 186 4.68 -7.50 -9.41
C THR A 186 3.49 -8.15 -8.72
N GLY A 187 2.31 -7.57 -8.91
CA GLY A 187 1.07 -8.14 -8.38
C GLY A 187 0.34 -9.04 -9.37
N HIS A 188 -0.10 -10.20 -8.90
CA HIS A 188 -0.87 -11.18 -9.65
C HIS A 188 -2.20 -11.52 -8.98
N THR A 189 -3.21 -11.81 -9.78
CA THR A 189 -4.53 -12.29 -9.34
C THR A 189 -4.84 -13.63 -10.01
N ASP A 190 -5.92 -14.27 -9.59
CA ASP A 190 -6.55 -15.30 -10.42
C ASP A 190 -7.44 -14.63 -11.50
N ALA A 191 -7.99 -15.47 -12.38
CA ALA A 191 -8.83 -15.04 -13.49
C ALA A 191 -10.30 -14.83 -13.11
N ASP A 192 -10.68 -15.04 -11.84
CA ASP A 192 -12.07 -14.85 -11.46
C ASP A 192 -12.41 -13.34 -11.56
N PRO A 193 -13.55 -13.00 -12.18
CA PRO A 193 -13.95 -11.60 -12.25
C PRO A 193 -14.22 -11.06 -10.85
N ILE A 194 -13.75 -9.85 -10.59
CA ILE A 194 -14.06 -9.13 -9.36
C ILE A 194 -15.56 -8.90 -9.28
N ARG A 195 -16.21 -9.50 -8.28
CA ARG A 195 -17.64 -9.30 -7.99
C ARG A 195 -17.88 -8.35 -6.82
N LYS A 196 -16.94 -8.31 -5.87
CA LYS A 196 -17.04 -7.55 -4.62
C LYS A 196 -15.65 -7.01 -4.26
N SER A 197 -15.27 -5.87 -4.82
CA SER A 197 -14.14 -5.07 -4.35
C SER A 197 -14.28 -3.62 -4.84
N GLY A 198 -13.55 -2.68 -4.24
CA GLY A 198 -13.46 -1.30 -4.74
C GLY A 198 -12.62 -1.16 -6.02
N HIS A 199 -11.95 -2.24 -6.45
CA HIS A 199 -11.06 -2.19 -7.61
C HIS A 199 -11.80 -2.50 -8.91
N LYS A 200 -11.59 -1.64 -9.91
CA LYS A 200 -12.20 -1.71 -11.25
C LYS A 200 -11.84 -2.96 -12.06
N SER A 201 -10.69 -3.59 -11.79
CA SER A 201 -10.22 -4.78 -12.51
C SER A 201 -9.20 -5.58 -11.70
N ASN A 202 -8.91 -6.80 -12.14
CA ASN A 202 -7.85 -7.64 -11.58
C ASN A 202 -6.45 -7.04 -11.77
N HIS A 203 -6.21 -6.30 -12.85
CA HIS A 203 -4.97 -5.53 -13.01
C HIS A 203 -4.86 -4.40 -12.00
N HIS A 204 -5.95 -3.68 -11.75
CA HIS A 204 -5.99 -2.63 -10.74
C HIS A 204 -5.73 -3.22 -9.34
N LEU A 205 -6.41 -4.31 -8.96
CA LEU A 205 -6.16 -4.99 -7.68
C LEU A 205 -4.70 -5.49 -7.56
N GLY A 206 -4.16 -6.08 -8.62
CA GLY A 206 -2.77 -6.52 -8.65
C GLY A 206 -1.80 -5.35 -8.45
N PHE A 207 -2.05 -4.23 -9.12
CA PHE A 207 -1.24 -3.02 -8.98
C PHE A 207 -1.26 -2.47 -7.55
N GLU A 208 -2.44 -2.32 -6.96
CA GLU A 208 -2.59 -1.80 -5.57
C GLU A 208 -1.88 -2.69 -4.54
N ARG A 209 -1.90 -4.01 -4.76
CA ARG A 209 -1.15 -4.97 -3.92
C ARG A 209 0.35 -4.81 -4.08
N ALA A 210 0.84 -4.66 -5.30
CA ALA A 210 2.25 -4.41 -5.55
C ALA A 210 2.70 -3.07 -4.94
N PHE A 211 1.87 -2.04 -5.07
CA PHE A 211 2.10 -0.72 -4.47
C PHE A 211 2.21 -0.81 -2.95
N SER A 212 1.29 -1.52 -2.29
CA SER A 212 1.31 -1.70 -0.83
C SER A 212 2.58 -2.42 -0.35
N VAL A 213 3.04 -3.43 -1.09
CA VAL A 213 4.31 -4.11 -0.79
C VAL A 213 5.51 -3.18 -1.02
N ARG A 214 5.55 -2.42 -2.11
CA ARG A 214 6.60 -1.41 -2.36
C ARG A 214 6.67 -0.39 -1.23
N ALA A 215 5.54 0.20 -0.84
CA ALA A 215 5.48 1.20 0.23
C ALA A 215 6.07 0.63 1.53
N TYR A 216 5.73 -0.63 1.85
CA TYR A 216 6.27 -1.30 3.03
C TYR A 216 7.77 -1.58 2.92
N LEU A 217 8.28 -2.06 1.79
CA LEU A 217 9.71 -2.28 1.58
C LEU A 217 10.52 -0.99 1.72
N ILE A 218 10.00 0.13 1.21
CA ILE A 218 10.61 1.45 1.34
C ILE A 218 10.65 1.90 2.81
N GLU A 219 9.55 1.73 3.54
CA GLU A 219 9.50 2.00 4.99
C GLU A 219 10.56 1.20 5.77
N ARG A 220 10.93 0.02 5.25
CA ARG A 220 11.97 -0.85 5.83
C ARG A 220 13.38 -0.62 5.29
N GLY A 221 13.59 0.45 4.53
CA GLY A 221 14.92 0.93 4.13
C GLY A 221 15.35 0.53 2.71
N VAL A 222 14.48 -0.09 1.92
CA VAL A 222 14.76 -0.28 0.49
C VAL A 222 14.66 1.06 -0.24
N PRO A 223 15.69 1.51 -0.99
CA PRO A 223 15.64 2.82 -1.65
C PRO A 223 14.50 2.93 -2.66
N ALA A 224 13.68 3.99 -2.55
CA ALA A 224 12.49 4.16 -3.38
C ALA A 224 12.77 4.25 -4.89
N ASN A 225 13.97 4.72 -5.26
CA ASN A 225 14.45 4.82 -6.64
C ASN A 225 14.90 3.47 -7.23
N GLN A 226 15.07 2.44 -6.41
CA GLN A 226 15.36 1.08 -6.86
C GLN A 226 14.07 0.27 -7.09
N VAL A 227 12.95 0.68 -6.50
CA VAL A 227 11.71 -0.11 -6.54
C VAL A 227 10.72 0.43 -7.56
N TYR A 228 10.40 -0.40 -8.55
CA TYR A 228 9.38 -0.14 -9.54
C TYR A 228 8.28 -1.21 -9.52
N LEU A 229 7.12 -0.86 -10.07
CA LEU A 229 5.89 -1.63 -9.94
C LEU A 229 5.47 -2.23 -11.28
N ALA A 230 4.87 -3.42 -11.20
CA ALA A 230 4.14 -4.02 -12.29
C ALA A 230 2.85 -4.67 -11.79
N SER A 231 1.87 -4.82 -12.68
CA SER A 231 0.77 -5.75 -12.45
C SER A 231 0.54 -6.57 -13.69
N HIS A 232 0.47 -7.88 -13.50
CA HIS A 232 0.03 -8.80 -14.53
C HIS A 232 -1.45 -9.16 -14.40
N GLY A 233 -2.12 -8.73 -13.31
CA GLY A 233 -3.49 -9.16 -13.02
C GLY A 233 -3.63 -10.67 -13.23
N PRO A 234 -4.56 -11.13 -14.08
CA PRO A 234 -4.77 -12.55 -14.37
C PRO A 234 -3.87 -13.11 -15.49
N ASP A 235 -3.11 -12.29 -16.23
CA ASP A 235 -2.45 -12.69 -17.49
C ASP A 235 -1.30 -13.69 -17.32
N ARG A 236 -0.85 -13.88 -16.07
CA ARG A 236 0.20 -14.83 -15.68
C ARG A 236 -0.32 -15.80 -14.61
N ALA A 237 -1.55 -16.28 -14.79
CA ALA A 237 -2.16 -17.32 -13.96
C ALA A 237 -1.33 -18.62 -14.00
N ARG A 238 -1.36 -19.35 -12.89
CA ARG A 238 -0.71 -20.65 -12.70
C ARG A 238 -1.76 -21.76 -12.60
N GLY A 239 -1.31 -23.00 -12.40
CA GLY A 239 -2.17 -24.20 -12.40
C GLY A 239 -3.38 -24.11 -11.47
N THR A 240 -3.25 -23.42 -10.34
CA THR A 240 -4.37 -23.15 -9.42
C THR A 240 -4.59 -21.66 -9.17
N LYS A 241 -5.82 -21.31 -8.73
CA LYS A 241 -6.16 -19.94 -8.30
C LYS A 241 -5.25 -19.46 -7.16
N LYS A 242 -4.99 -20.34 -6.19
CA LYS A 242 -4.13 -20.04 -5.04
C LYS A 242 -2.71 -19.68 -5.47
N GLU A 243 -2.13 -20.42 -6.42
CA GLU A 243 -0.80 -20.12 -6.96
C GLU A 243 -0.78 -18.88 -7.86
N SER A 244 -1.92 -18.56 -8.49
CA SER A 244 -2.06 -17.37 -9.33
C SER A 244 -2.09 -16.09 -8.49
N ARG A 245 -2.74 -16.12 -7.33
CA ARG A 245 -2.80 -15.00 -6.39
C ARG A 245 -1.50 -14.87 -5.59
N ARG A 246 -0.61 -14.00 -6.05
CA ARG A 246 0.69 -13.77 -5.41
C ARG A 246 1.24 -12.37 -5.68
N VAL A 247 2.28 -12.01 -4.95
CA VAL A 247 3.17 -10.90 -5.27
C VAL A 247 4.57 -11.47 -5.46
N ASP A 248 5.20 -11.12 -6.58
CA ASP A 248 6.58 -11.46 -6.90
C ASP A 248 7.44 -10.20 -6.63
N ILE A 249 8.47 -10.31 -5.79
CA ILE A 249 9.48 -9.27 -5.52
C ILE A 249 10.78 -9.74 -6.17
N SER A 250 11.12 -9.12 -7.29
CA SER A 250 12.23 -9.53 -8.15
C SER A 250 13.36 -8.53 -8.08
N VAL A 251 14.54 -8.97 -7.68
CA VAL A 251 15.80 -8.25 -7.85
C VAL A 251 16.35 -8.59 -9.23
N GLU A 252 16.53 -7.59 -10.06
CA GLU A 252 17.23 -7.71 -11.33
C GLU A 252 18.72 -7.58 -11.06
N LEU A 253 19.47 -8.61 -11.43
CA LEU A 253 20.90 -8.63 -11.21
C LEU A 253 21.58 -8.07 -12.46
N ASP A 254 22.15 -6.88 -12.31
CA ASP A 254 23.04 -6.31 -13.31
C ASP A 254 24.28 -7.21 -13.41
N ALA A 255 24.48 -7.83 -14.58
CA ALA A 255 25.73 -8.50 -14.89
C ALA A 255 26.76 -7.42 -15.21
N GLY A 256 27.61 -7.08 -14.23
CA GLY A 256 28.71 -6.13 -14.38
C GLY A 256 29.72 -6.49 -15.48
#